data_AF-A0A3T0CTG8-F1
#
_entry.id   AF-A0A3T0CTG8-F1
#
_cell.length_a   1.000
_cell.length_b   1.000
_cell.length_c   1.000
_cell.angle_alpha   90.00
_cell.angle_beta   90.00
_cell.angle_gamma   90.00
#
_symmetry.space_group_name_H-M   'P 1'
#
loop_
_entity.id
_entity.type
_entity.pdbx_description
1 polymer ?
#
loop_
_entity_poly.entity_id
_entity_poly.type
_entity_poly.pdbx_seq_one_letter_code
_entity_poly.pdbx_strand_id
1 'polypeptide(L)'
;MTPSDQKHFRFYRTQGRLYTIGTRQTRQAVTRFCKRFPQVFPKLEPHLYLIGLDRGCIALEMALEDLESKLQRRDLKFTLDDAQLKDFARSKARTCGETNARITDVSQALKAISKLLARYSFDLPKSQTDQGCIERTKNEIWWRRLIRKEQKRVLDSVAREYGLVSKQKGVYVSDWGLKLHKEQLTRNRSLLEEMIAVNDQCQEYTLAELSALSVSNPFVRRSELIVRASGFEKIAQDLGHAGVFLTITTPSKYHPVKVSGQPNPKYNGSTPSEAQVYLNSIWARIRAQLDREGTRTYGLRIVEPHHDGTPHWHLMLFVEPNRKARLVEIMRDYALVEDGDEPGAQEARFEAVDIDYDRGSATGYIVKYICKNIDGEFQENGEDAEDWYGNRTKDVAARVRAWASIHGIRQFQQIGGPPVTVWRELRRLDHAGDEIVEKARQAADKSDWAGFIEAMNGPCAKRADQPIRTAKWLEFDHETGEYLDSPVNQYGEPAKGKLFGLFAQGKYWITRALRWEIKRPKKSKHENNLGSSWLDRLKQLTQVREPTEAEVAALPDDTAYTWEKLSDEVHPPPWSSVNNCTPPTAL
;
A
#
# COMPACT_ATOMS: atom_id res chain seq x y z
N MET A 1 -28.29 -1.12 -45.57
CA MET A 1 -27.95 -2.32 -46.37
C MET A 1 -28.39 -3.53 -45.59
N THR A 2 -29.08 -4.46 -46.24
CA THR A 2 -29.70 -5.65 -45.64
C THR A 2 -28.67 -6.70 -45.17
N PRO A 3 -29.03 -7.58 -44.22
CA PRO A 3 -28.09 -8.53 -43.59
C PRO A 3 -27.54 -9.65 -44.48
N SER A 4 -27.91 -9.72 -45.77
CA SER A 4 -27.51 -10.83 -46.66
C SER A 4 -26.15 -10.65 -47.36
N ASP A 5 -25.55 -9.45 -47.32
CA ASP A 5 -24.32 -9.16 -48.08
C ASP A 5 -23.02 -9.44 -47.29
N GLN A 6 -23.09 -10.03 -46.09
CA GLN A 6 -21.91 -10.32 -45.25
C GLN A 6 -21.23 -11.67 -45.53
N LYS A 7 -21.73 -12.46 -46.49
CA LYS A 7 -21.12 -13.76 -46.84
C LYS A 7 -20.28 -13.61 -48.11
N HIS A 8 -19.02 -13.19 -47.96
CA HIS A 8 -17.85 -13.59 -48.76
C HIS A 8 -16.65 -12.65 -48.48
N PHE A 9 -16.22 -12.55 -47.22
CA PHE A 9 -14.91 -11.96 -46.91
C PHE A 9 -13.86 -13.06 -46.88
N ARG A 10 -12.99 -13.08 -47.90
CA ARG A 10 -11.79 -13.93 -47.91
C ARG A 10 -10.87 -13.50 -46.77
N PHE A 11 -10.89 -14.26 -45.68
CA PHE A 11 -9.81 -14.29 -44.71
C PHE A 11 -8.55 -14.80 -45.42
N TYR A 12 -7.63 -13.90 -45.78
CA TYR A 12 -6.28 -14.33 -46.11
C TYR A 12 -5.67 -14.87 -44.82
N ARG A 13 -5.44 -16.20 -44.75
CA ARG A 13 -4.67 -16.82 -43.66
C ARG A 13 -3.28 -16.18 -43.62
N THR A 14 -3.08 -15.20 -42.75
CA THR A 14 -1.81 -14.49 -42.60
C THR A 14 -1.48 -14.34 -41.12
N GLN A 15 -0.67 -15.28 -40.61
CA GLN A 15 0.13 -15.25 -39.36
C GLN A 15 -0.27 -14.22 -38.26
N GLY A 16 -1.55 -14.12 -37.88
CA GLY A 16 -2.00 -13.40 -36.69
C GLY A 16 -1.75 -11.88 -36.62
N ARG A 17 -1.62 -11.15 -37.74
CA ARG A 17 -1.41 -9.68 -37.71
C ARG A 17 -2.71 -8.90 -37.92
N LEU A 18 -2.98 -7.90 -37.08
CA LEU A 18 -4.26 -7.15 -37.06
C LEU A 18 -4.56 -6.37 -38.35
N TYR A 19 -3.53 -5.98 -39.10
CA TYR A 19 -3.61 -5.18 -40.32
C TYR A 19 -4.30 -5.88 -41.51
N THR A 20 -4.51 -7.20 -41.44
CA THR A 20 -5.11 -7.98 -42.52
C THR A 20 -6.62 -8.12 -42.36
N ILE A 21 -7.17 -7.82 -41.17
CA ILE A 21 -8.59 -7.89 -40.89
C ILE A 21 -9.31 -6.62 -41.39
N GLY A 22 -10.37 -6.83 -42.17
CA GLY A 22 -11.43 -5.84 -42.34
C GLY A 22 -11.34 -4.88 -43.53
N THR A 23 -12.17 -3.84 -43.45
CA THR A 23 -12.38 -2.83 -44.49
C THR A 23 -11.24 -1.81 -44.54
N ARG A 24 -11.23 -0.93 -45.56
CA ARG A 24 -10.29 0.21 -45.61
C ARG A 24 -10.38 1.08 -44.34
N GLN A 25 -11.59 1.30 -43.84
CA GLN A 25 -11.85 2.07 -42.62
C GLN A 25 -11.24 1.38 -41.39
N THR A 26 -11.45 0.08 -41.23
CA THR A 26 -10.91 -0.71 -40.12
C THR A 26 -9.38 -0.67 -40.10
N ARG A 27 -8.73 -0.86 -41.26
CA ARG A 27 -7.27 -0.76 -41.38
C ARG A 27 -6.74 0.64 -41.05
N GLN A 28 -7.48 1.68 -41.42
CA GLN A 28 -7.14 3.06 -41.05
C GLN A 28 -7.28 3.27 -39.54
N ALA A 29 -8.32 2.73 -38.89
CA ALA A 29 -8.50 2.81 -37.44
C ALA A 29 -7.34 2.11 -36.71
N VAL A 30 -6.99 0.88 -37.10
CA VAL A 30 -5.84 0.14 -36.54
C VAL A 30 -4.53 0.92 -36.73
N THR A 31 -4.28 1.43 -37.94
CA THR A 31 -3.07 2.20 -38.24
C THR A 31 -2.99 3.48 -37.40
N ARG A 32 -4.10 4.21 -37.25
CA ARG A 32 -4.18 5.41 -36.40
C ARG A 32 -3.88 5.05 -34.94
N PHE A 33 -4.49 3.99 -34.41
CA PHE A 33 -4.28 3.55 -33.04
C PHE A 33 -2.82 3.16 -32.80
N CYS A 34 -2.21 2.35 -33.68
CA CYS A 34 -0.82 1.93 -33.57
C CYS A 34 0.14 3.14 -33.58
N LYS A 35 -0.07 4.11 -34.48
CA LYS A 35 0.75 5.33 -34.53
C LYS A 35 0.60 6.18 -33.27
N ARG A 36 -0.59 6.19 -32.68
CA ARG A 36 -0.91 7.01 -31.51
C ARG A 36 -0.40 6.41 -30.21
N PHE A 37 -0.42 5.08 -30.10
CA PHE A 37 -0.09 4.33 -28.88
C PHE A 37 0.90 3.18 -29.15
N PRO A 38 2.09 3.45 -29.73
CA PRO A 38 3.05 2.41 -30.13
C PRO A 38 3.58 1.59 -28.94
N GLN A 39 3.57 2.17 -27.73
CA GLN A 39 4.10 1.56 -26.51
C GLN A 39 3.24 0.40 -25.98
N VAL A 40 1.93 0.46 -26.22
CA VAL A 40 0.94 -0.50 -25.66
C VAL A 40 0.34 -1.41 -26.73
N PHE A 41 0.30 -0.95 -27.98
CA PHE A 41 -0.27 -1.69 -29.11
C PHE A 41 0.24 -3.13 -29.23
N PRO A 42 1.56 -3.43 -29.15
CA PRO A 42 2.07 -4.79 -29.36
C PRO A 42 1.51 -5.83 -28.38
N LYS A 43 1.19 -5.42 -27.14
CA LYS A 43 0.61 -6.33 -26.13
C LYS A 43 -0.91 -6.46 -26.28
N LEU A 44 -1.57 -5.46 -26.85
CA LEU A 44 -3.02 -5.46 -27.10
C LEU A 44 -3.40 -6.12 -28.43
N GLU A 45 -2.49 -6.11 -29.41
CA GLU A 45 -2.74 -6.59 -30.78
C GLU A 45 -3.34 -8.00 -30.84
N PRO A 46 -2.86 -9.01 -30.09
CA PRO A 46 -3.42 -10.35 -30.16
C PRO A 46 -4.90 -10.40 -29.72
N HIS A 47 -5.27 -9.63 -28.69
CA HIS A 47 -6.66 -9.59 -28.22
C HIS A 47 -7.56 -8.82 -29.17
N LEU A 48 -7.08 -7.70 -29.70
CA LEU A 48 -7.78 -6.93 -30.74
C LEU A 48 -7.99 -7.77 -32.02
N TYR A 49 -7.03 -8.63 -32.36
CA TYR A 49 -7.15 -9.55 -33.50
C TYR A 49 -8.29 -10.54 -33.28
N LEU A 50 -8.41 -11.12 -32.08
CA LEU A 50 -9.51 -12.01 -31.73
C LEU A 50 -10.87 -11.29 -31.77
N ILE A 51 -10.96 -10.05 -31.28
CA ILE A 51 -12.19 -9.26 -31.40
C ILE A 51 -12.59 -9.09 -32.88
N GLY A 52 -11.63 -8.72 -33.74
CA GLY A 52 -11.88 -8.57 -35.17
C GLY A 52 -12.25 -9.87 -35.88
N LEU A 53 -11.65 -11.00 -35.47
CA LEU A 53 -11.92 -12.32 -36.01
C LEU A 53 -13.30 -12.85 -35.60
N ASP A 54 -13.62 -12.77 -34.31
CA ASP A 54 -14.79 -13.41 -33.72
C ASP A 54 -16.06 -12.54 -33.81
N ARG A 55 -15.89 -11.21 -33.72
CA ARG A 55 -17.00 -10.23 -33.64
C ARG A 55 -17.05 -9.26 -34.82
N GLY A 56 -16.09 -9.36 -35.74
CA GLY A 56 -16.05 -8.59 -36.97
C GLY A 56 -15.51 -7.16 -36.82
N CYS A 57 -15.53 -6.42 -37.94
CA CYS A 57 -14.87 -5.12 -38.07
C CYS A 57 -15.46 -4.04 -37.17
N ILE A 58 -16.79 -3.98 -37.04
CA ILE A 58 -17.47 -2.95 -36.24
C ILE A 58 -17.09 -3.09 -34.77
N ALA A 59 -17.09 -4.31 -34.23
CA ALA A 59 -16.69 -4.56 -32.85
C ALA A 59 -15.22 -4.19 -32.59
N LEU A 60 -14.32 -4.46 -33.56
CA LEU A 60 -12.93 -4.03 -33.48
C LEU A 60 -12.81 -2.50 -33.48
N GLU A 61 -13.52 -1.80 -34.36
CA GLU A 61 -13.52 -0.34 -34.41
C GLU A 61 -14.00 0.28 -33.10
N MET A 62 -15.10 -0.25 -32.53
CA MET A 62 -15.62 0.18 -31.23
C MET A 62 -14.61 -0.08 -30.10
N ALA A 63 -13.93 -1.23 -30.10
CA ALA A 63 -12.92 -1.55 -29.10
C ALA A 63 -11.68 -0.62 -29.19
N LEU A 64 -11.28 -0.23 -30.40
CA LEU A 64 -10.19 0.72 -30.61
C LEU A 64 -10.57 2.13 -30.13
N GLU A 65 -11.81 2.56 -30.39
CA GLU A 65 -12.33 3.85 -29.92
C GLU A 65 -12.45 3.89 -28.38
N ASP A 66 -12.96 2.83 -27.77
CA ASP A 66 -13.03 2.69 -26.32
C ASP A 66 -11.63 2.75 -25.68
N LEU A 67 -10.66 1.99 -26.19
CA LEU A 67 -9.26 2.05 -25.74
C LEU A 67 -8.66 3.44 -25.87
N GLU A 68 -8.91 4.12 -27.00
CA GLU A 68 -8.41 5.47 -27.21
C GLU A 68 -8.98 6.45 -26.17
N SER A 69 -10.27 6.32 -25.85
CA SER A 69 -10.95 7.14 -24.85
C SER A 69 -10.39 6.91 -23.43
N LYS A 70 -9.97 5.67 -23.12
CA LYS A 70 -9.36 5.30 -21.84
C LYS A 70 -7.91 5.78 -21.74
N LEU A 71 -7.11 5.56 -22.81
CA LEU A 71 -5.68 5.86 -22.83
C LEU A 71 -5.35 7.35 -23.04
N GLN A 72 -6.33 8.16 -23.41
CA GLN A 72 -6.13 9.58 -23.61
C GLN A 72 -7.36 10.41 -23.21
N ARG A 73 -7.12 11.47 -22.43
CA ARG A 73 -8.12 12.49 -22.09
C ARG A 73 -7.67 13.84 -22.66
N ARG A 74 -8.33 14.29 -23.72
CA ARG A 74 -7.94 15.52 -24.46
C ARG A 74 -6.47 15.44 -24.90
N ASP A 75 -5.62 16.38 -24.50
CA ASP A 75 -4.18 16.43 -24.77
C ASP A 75 -3.35 15.56 -23.80
N LEU A 76 -3.94 14.99 -22.75
CA LEU A 76 -3.24 14.10 -21.81
C LEU A 76 -3.28 12.65 -22.28
N LYS A 77 -2.14 12.13 -22.75
CA LYS A 77 -1.96 10.71 -23.04
C LYS A 77 -1.34 9.99 -21.83
N PHE A 78 -1.90 8.84 -21.45
CA PHE A 78 -1.35 8.05 -20.34
C PHE A 78 -0.16 7.15 -20.77
N THR A 79 0.22 7.18 -22.04
CA THR A 79 1.43 6.51 -22.55
C THR A 79 2.65 7.43 -22.66
N LEU A 80 2.55 8.67 -22.16
CA LEU A 80 3.66 9.64 -22.18
C LEU A 80 4.80 9.23 -21.23
N ASP A 81 6.00 9.67 -21.56
CA ASP A 81 7.16 9.52 -20.68
C ASP A 81 7.14 10.54 -19.52
N ASP A 82 8.04 10.36 -18.55
CA ASP A 82 8.09 11.18 -17.35
C ASP A 82 8.41 12.66 -17.62
N ALA A 83 9.16 12.98 -18.67
CA ALA A 83 9.50 14.36 -19.02
C ALA A 83 8.26 15.07 -19.57
N GLN A 84 7.56 14.44 -20.51
CA GLN A 84 6.30 14.94 -21.07
C GLN A 84 5.23 15.13 -19.99
N LEU A 85 5.14 14.21 -19.01
CA LEU A 85 4.21 14.37 -17.89
C LEU A 85 4.57 15.55 -16.97
N LYS A 86 5.86 15.83 -16.77
CA LYS A 86 6.31 17.01 -16.01
C LYS A 86 5.91 18.30 -16.74
N ASP A 87 6.10 18.36 -18.04
CA ASP A 87 5.76 19.54 -18.83
C ASP A 87 4.24 19.79 -18.87
N PHE A 88 3.44 18.73 -19.04
CA PHE A 88 2.00 18.83 -18.91
C PHE A 88 1.57 19.35 -17.53
N ALA A 89 2.14 18.78 -16.45
CA ALA A 89 1.82 19.19 -15.09
C ALA A 89 2.16 20.67 -14.82
N ARG A 90 3.32 21.13 -15.31
CA ARG A 90 3.73 22.55 -15.22
C ARG A 90 2.78 23.45 -15.99
N SER A 91 2.40 23.05 -17.21
CA SER A 91 1.45 23.79 -18.04
C SER A 91 0.10 23.95 -17.35
N LYS A 92 -0.49 22.88 -16.81
CA LYS A 92 -1.80 22.97 -16.11
C LYS A 92 -1.72 23.74 -14.81
N ALA A 93 -0.64 23.59 -14.04
CA ALA A 93 -0.40 24.39 -12.84
C ALA A 93 -0.37 25.90 -13.16
N ARG A 94 0.33 26.27 -14.25
CA ARG A 94 0.36 27.65 -14.75
C ARG A 94 -1.03 28.14 -15.16
N THR A 95 -1.80 27.34 -15.90
CA THR A 95 -3.18 27.70 -16.28
C THR A 95 -4.08 27.95 -15.06
N CYS A 96 -3.97 27.13 -14.01
CA CYS A 96 -4.68 27.35 -12.75
C CYS A 96 -4.24 28.67 -12.09
N GLY A 97 -2.94 28.97 -12.07
CA GLY A 97 -2.39 30.23 -11.57
C GLY A 97 -2.90 31.45 -12.34
N GLU A 98 -2.89 31.40 -13.67
CA GLU A 98 -3.41 32.47 -14.54
C GLU A 98 -4.93 32.65 -14.36
N THR A 99 -5.67 31.56 -14.17
CA THR A 99 -7.12 31.61 -13.91
C THR A 99 -7.40 32.32 -12.58
N ASN A 100 -6.66 31.95 -11.52
CA ASN A 100 -6.79 32.58 -10.20
C ASN A 100 -6.35 34.05 -10.19
N ALA A 101 -5.36 34.43 -11.02
CA ALA A 101 -4.94 35.82 -11.13
C ALA A 101 -5.97 36.70 -11.85
N ARG A 102 -6.76 36.13 -12.77
CA ARG A 102 -7.79 36.85 -13.53
C ARG A 102 -9.13 36.96 -12.79
N ILE A 103 -9.48 35.97 -11.98
CA ILE A 103 -10.74 35.91 -11.26
C ILE A 103 -10.45 36.12 -9.77
N THR A 104 -10.69 37.32 -9.26
CA THR A 104 -10.41 37.70 -7.88
C THR A 104 -11.36 37.05 -6.87
N ASP A 105 -12.57 36.71 -7.30
CA ASP A 105 -13.52 35.97 -6.47
C ASP A 105 -13.12 34.49 -6.36
N VAL A 106 -12.87 34.03 -5.13
CA VAL A 106 -12.39 32.67 -4.84
C VAL A 106 -13.37 31.60 -5.32
N SER A 107 -14.68 31.81 -5.16
CA SER A 107 -15.70 30.82 -5.54
C SER A 107 -15.78 30.67 -7.06
N GLN A 108 -15.73 31.78 -7.79
CA GLN A 108 -15.71 31.78 -9.26
C GLN A 108 -14.41 31.18 -9.81
N ALA A 109 -13.26 31.48 -9.19
CA ALA A 109 -11.98 30.90 -9.56
C ALA A 109 -12.00 29.38 -9.37
N LEU A 110 -12.50 28.90 -8.21
CA LEU A 110 -12.66 27.48 -7.92
C LEU A 110 -13.58 26.79 -8.95
N LYS A 111 -14.70 27.42 -9.32
CA LYS A 111 -15.63 26.89 -10.33
C LYS A 111 -14.96 26.78 -11.71
N ALA A 112 -14.15 27.76 -12.10
CA ALA A 112 -13.40 27.72 -13.35
C ALA A 112 -12.32 26.62 -13.35
N ILE A 113 -11.58 26.48 -12.24
CA ILE A 113 -10.57 25.43 -12.05
C ILE A 113 -11.21 24.04 -12.01
N SER A 114 -12.35 23.89 -11.35
CA SER A 114 -13.14 22.65 -11.33
C SER A 114 -13.55 22.23 -12.74
N LYS A 115 -14.03 23.18 -13.56
CA LYS A 115 -14.34 22.92 -14.98
C LYS A 115 -13.11 22.48 -15.78
N LEU A 116 -11.94 23.03 -15.50
CA LEU A 116 -10.69 22.61 -16.15
C LEU A 116 -10.32 21.17 -15.77
N LEU A 117 -10.36 20.84 -14.47
CA LEU A 117 -10.07 19.50 -13.98
C LEU A 117 -11.06 18.45 -14.52
N ALA A 118 -12.34 18.79 -14.55
CA ALA A 118 -13.40 17.91 -15.06
C ALA A 118 -13.20 17.53 -16.55
N ARG A 119 -12.55 18.38 -17.36
CA ARG A 119 -12.19 18.03 -18.76
C ARG A 119 -11.23 16.85 -18.87
N TYR A 120 -10.49 16.56 -17.80
CA TYR A 120 -9.56 15.43 -17.68
C TYR A 120 -10.08 14.34 -16.73
N SER A 121 -11.36 14.43 -16.33
CA SER A 121 -11.97 13.55 -15.34
C SER A 121 -11.21 13.54 -14.01
N PHE A 122 -10.75 14.72 -13.58
CA PHE A 122 -10.16 14.92 -12.27
C PHE A 122 -11.09 15.72 -11.35
N ASP A 123 -11.06 15.36 -10.08
CA ASP A 123 -11.75 16.10 -9.02
C ASP A 123 -10.87 17.22 -8.46
N LEU A 124 -11.51 18.17 -7.79
CA LEU A 124 -10.80 19.14 -6.96
C LEU A 124 -9.99 18.43 -5.86
N PRO A 125 -8.80 18.95 -5.50
CA PRO A 125 -8.04 18.40 -4.40
C PRO A 125 -8.81 18.50 -3.09
N LYS A 126 -8.71 17.46 -2.26
CA LYS A 126 -9.24 17.51 -0.89
C LYS A 126 -8.48 18.60 -0.12
N SER A 127 -9.21 19.58 0.40
CA SER A 127 -8.70 20.71 1.16
C SER A 127 -9.67 21.08 2.28
N GLN A 128 -9.16 21.74 3.33
CA GLN A 128 -9.92 22.34 4.42
C GLN A 128 -10.52 23.69 4.02
N THR A 129 -9.87 24.41 3.11
CA THR A 129 -10.31 25.73 2.62
C THR A 129 -10.28 25.81 1.10
N ASP A 130 -11.14 26.65 0.53
CA ASP A 130 -11.17 26.90 -0.92
C ASP A 130 -9.85 27.50 -1.41
N GLN A 131 -9.23 28.39 -0.63
CA GLN A 131 -7.91 28.92 -0.95
C GLN A 131 -6.85 27.82 -1.01
N GLY A 132 -6.82 26.91 -0.02
CA GLY A 132 -5.90 25.78 -0.01
C GLY A 132 -6.10 24.86 -1.22
N CYS A 133 -7.35 24.71 -1.67
CA CYS A 133 -7.69 23.97 -2.87
C CYS A 133 -7.06 24.61 -4.12
N ILE A 134 -7.24 25.92 -4.29
CA ILE A 134 -6.65 26.70 -5.39
C ILE A 134 -5.13 26.63 -5.36
N GLU A 135 -4.50 26.85 -4.20
CA GLU A 135 -3.02 26.80 -4.06
C GLU A 135 -2.45 25.43 -4.44
N ARG A 136 -3.15 24.33 -4.14
CA ARG A 136 -2.76 22.99 -4.60
C ARG A 136 -2.80 22.86 -6.12
N THR A 137 -3.84 23.41 -6.77
CA THR A 137 -3.95 23.35 -8.23
C THR A 137 -2.92 24.20 -8.97
N LYS A 138 -2.35 25.21 -8.31
CA LYS A 138 -1.21 26.00 -8.80
C LYS A 138 0.15 25.28 -8.67
N ASN A 139 0.20 24.18 -7.93
CA ASN A 139 1.44 23.48 -7.63
C ASN A 139 1.71 22.36 -8.66
N GLU A 140 2.81 22.48 -9.43
CA GLU A 140 3.20 21.46 -10.41
C GLU A 140 3.47 20.09 -9.78
N ILE A 141 3.94 20.03 -8.53
CA ILE A 141 4.20 18.78 -7.81
C ILE A 141 2.88 18.05 -7.54
N TRP A 142 1.81 18.77 -7.22
CA TRP A 142 0.48 18.19 -7.02
C TRP A 142 -0.03 17.55 -8.33
N TRP A 143 0.02 18.29 -9.45
CA TRP A 143 -0.35 17.77 -10.76
C TRP A 143 0.47 16.54 -11.15
N ARG A 144 1.80 16.57 -10.96
CA ARG A 144 2.65 15.40 -11.23
C ARG A 144 2.24 14.17 -10.42
N ARG A 145 1.92 14.34 -9.14
CA ARG A 145 1.46 13.24 -8.27
C ARG A 145 0.11 12.69 -8.74
N LEU A 146 -0.82 13.57 -9.08
CA LEU A 146 -2.15 13.22 -9.60
C LEU A 146 -2.04 12.42 -10.91
N ILE A 147 -1.32 12.95 -11.90
CA ILE A 147 -1.24 12.37 -13.24
C ILE A 147 -0.46 11.06 -13.23
N ARG A 148 0.68 10.97 -12.52
CA ARG A 148 1.43 9.71 -12.42
C ARG A 148 0.63 8.60 -11.74
N LYS A 149 -0.18 8.95 -10.73
CA LYS A 149 -1.09 8.00 -10.09
C LYS A 149 -2.14 7.51 -11.08
N GLU A 150 -2.75 8.43 -11.82
CA GLU A 150 -3.76 8.10 -12.82
C GLU A 150 -3.20 7.26 -13.97
N GLN A 151 -2.02 7.63 -14.48
CA GLN A 151 -1.32 6.92 -15.54
C GLN A 151 -1.20 5.42 -15.22
N LYS A 152 -0.69 5.11 -14.02
CA LYS A 152 -0.50 3.72 -13.61
C LYS A 152 -1.83 2.98 -13.51
N ARG A 153 -2.86 3.63 -12.97
CA ARG A 153 -4.20 3.03 -12.79
C ARG A 153 -4.89 2.76 -14.13
N VAL A 154 -4.83 3.71 -15.07
CA VAL A 154 -5.42 3.56 -16.39
C VAL A 154 -4.74 2.44 -17.16
N LEU A 155 -3.41 2.44 -17.22
CA LEU A 155 -2.66 1.40 -17.93
C LEU A 155 -2.92 0.01 -17.32
N ASP A 156 -2.93 -0.09 -15.99
CA ASP A 156 -3.19 -1.35 -15.32
C ASP A 156 -4.64 -1.84 -15.50
N SER A 157 -5.62 -0.93 -15.48
CA SER A 157 -7.03 -1.27 -15.70
C SER A 157 -7.27 -1.76 -17.12
N VAL A 158 -6.70 -1.09 -18.13
CA VAL A 158 -6.74 -1.54 -19.53
C VAL A 158 -6.09 -2.93 -19.66
N ALA A 159 -4.93 -3.13 -19.04
CA ALA A 159 -4.26 -4.42 -19.08
C ALA A 159 -5.09 -5.54 -18.42
N ARG A 160 -5.74 -5.26 -17.29
CA ARG A 160 -6.66 -6.20 -16.62
C ARG A 160 -7.85 -6.56 -17.51
N GLU A 161 -8.52 -5.56 -18.07
CA GLU A 161 -9.70 -5.74 -18.93
C GLU A 161 -9.40 -6.58 -20.18
N TYR A 162 -8.22 -6.39 -20.78
CA TYR A 162 -7.77 -7.15 -21.95
C TYR A 162 -7.08 -8.48 -21.58
N GLY A 163 -7.20 -8.91 -20.31
CA GLY A 163 -6.67 -10.17 -19.81
C GLY A 163 -5.15 -10.30 -19.91
N LEU A 164 -4.43 -9.17 -19.83
CA LEU A 164 -2.96 -9.14 -19.71
C LEU A 164 -2.49 -9.39 -18.27
N VAL A 165 -3.36 -9.17 -17.29
CA VAL A 165 -3.13 -9.54 -15.89
C VAL A 165 -3.89 -10.84 -15.61
N SER A 166 -3.16 -11.95 -15.55
CA SER A 166 -3.70 -13.30 -15.37
C SER A 166 -2.61 -14.27 -14.96
N LYS A 167 -3.00 -15.45 -14.45
CA LYS A 167 -2.06 -16.54 -14.18
C LYS A 167 -1.18 -16.88 -15.39
N GLN A 168 -1.73 -16.86 -16.61
CA GLN A 168 -1.05 -17.30 -17.84
C GLN A 168 -0.04 -16.29 -18.39
N LYS A 169 -0.22 -14.99 -18.12
CA LYS A 169 0.59 -13.92 -18.73
C LYS A 169 1.43 -13.15 -17.71
N GLY A 170 0.88 -12.88 -16.53
CA GLY A 170 1.52 -12.08 -15.49
C GLY A 170 0.52 -11.76 -14.39
N VAL A 171 0.80 -12.25 -13.18
CA VAL A 171 -0.09 -12.11 -12.03
C VAL A 171 -0.08 -10.71 -11.43
N TYR A 172 -1.17 -10.37 -10.72
CA TYR A 172 -1.35 -9.24 -9.80
C TYR A 172 -1.37 -7.84 -10.40
N VAL A 173 -0.44 -7.53 -11.30
CA VAL A 173 -0.26 -6.22 -11.93
C VAL A 173 0.31 -6.40 -13.33
N SER A 174 -0.04 -5.48 -14.22
CA SER A 174 0.49 -5.43 -15.58
C SER A 174 1.99 -5.15 -15.61
N ASP A 175 2.67 -5.62 -16.67
CA ASP A 175 4.07 -5.30 -16.93
C ASP A 175 4.30 -3.78 -17.06
N TRP A 176 3.30 -3.07 -17.61
CA TRP A 176 3.33 -1.60 -17.71
C TRP A 176 3.32 -0.94 -16.33
N GLY A 177 2.40 -1.35 -15.46
CA GLY A 177 2.31 -0.87 -14.08
C GLY A 177 3.57 -1.18 -13.28
N LEU A 178 4.10 -2.41 -13.41
CA LEU A 178 5.34 -2.83 -12.78
C LEU A 178 6.53 -1.97 -13.21
N LYS A 179 6.68 -1.71 -14.52
CA LYS A 179 7.74 -0.84 -15.06
C LYS A 179 7.67 0.57 -14.45
N LEU A 180 6.50 1.21 -14.49
CA LEU A 180 6.31 2.55 -13.92
C LEU A 180 6.49 2.59 -12.40
N HIS A 181 6.22 1.50 -11.69
CA HIS A 181 6.51 1.36 -10.27
C HIS A 181 8.01 1.26 -10.01
N LYS A 182 8.74 0.41 -10.75
CA LYS A 182 10.21 0.31 -10.65
C LYS A 182 10.89 1.66 -10.90
N GLU A 183 10.51 2.38 -11.96
CA GLU A 183 11.05 3.72 -12.24
C GLU A 183 10.75 4.72 -11.12
N GLN A 184 9.58 4.61 -10.46
CA GLN A 184 9.27 5.45 -9.30
C GLN A 184 10.18 5.11 -8.11
N LEU A 185 10.41 3.83 -7.84
CA LEU A 185 11.31 3.39 -6.78
C LEU A 185 12.74 3.88 -7.02
N THR A 186 13.24 3.77 -8.25
CA THR A 186 14.56 4.30 -8.64
C THR A 186 14.65 5.80 -8.39
N ARG A 187 13.67 6.60 -8.87
CA ARG A 187 13.65 8.05 -8.63
C ARG A 187 13.57 8.41 -7.15
N ASN A 188 12.77 7.68 -6.38
CA ASN A 188 12.67 7.90 -4.94
C ASN A 188 14.00 7.57 -4.25
N ARG A 189 14.65 6.48 -4.65
CA ARG A 189 15.94 6.06 -4.09
C ARG A 189 17.03 7.09 -4.34
N SER A 190 17.19 7.54 -5.59
CA SER A 190 18.15 8.60 -5.93
C SER A 190 17.88 9.88 -5.13
N LEU A 191 16.61 10.27 -4.98
CA LEU A 191 16.27 11.43 -4.14
C LEU A 191 16.66 11.21 -2.67
N LEU A 192 16.45 10.03 -2.11
CA LEU A 192 16.82 9.76 -0.71
C LEU A 192 18.34 9.72 -0.50
N GLU A 193 19.10 9.28 -1.51
CA GLU A 193 20.57 9.25 -1.49
C GLU A 193 21.17 10.66 -1.66
N GLU A 194 20.51 11.53 -2.44
CA GLU A 194 20.96 12.91 -2.67
C GLU A 194 20.61 13.87 -1.52
N MET A 195 19.65 13.54 -0.66
CA MET A 195 19.18 14.42 0.41
C MET A 195 19.82 14.03 1.74
N ILE A 196 20.29 15.02 2.50
CA ILE A 196 20.84 14.82 3.84
C ILE A 196 19.91 15.43 4.89
N ALA A 197 19.77 14.74 6.01
CA ALA A 197 19.18 15.25 7.24
C ALA A 197 20.32 15.67 8.17
N VAL A 198 20.27 16.91 8.63
CA VAL A 198 21.25 17.49 9.56
C VAL A 198 20.53 17.95 10.81
N ASN A 199 21.11 17.67 11.97
CA ASN A 199 20.54 18.12 13.24
C ASN A 199 21.38 19.22 13.90
N ASP A 200 20.85 19.71 15.01
CA ASP A 200 21.44 20.71 15.90
C ASP A 200 22.75 20.27 16.57
N GLN A 201 23.10 18.99 16.49
CA GLN A 201 24.37 18.43 16.97
C GLN A 201 25.37 18.17 15.83
N CYS A 202 25.14 18.74 14.64
CA CYS A 202 25.97 18.56 13.45
C CYS A 202 26.09 17.10 12.97
N GLN A 203 25.18 16.21 13.36
CA GLN A 203 25.11 14.87 12.76
C GLN A 203 24.50 14.98 11.37
N GLU A 204 25.09 14.28 10.40
CA GLU A 204 24.60 14.26 9.02
C GLU A 204 24.37 12.82 8.56
N TYR A 205 23.16 12.53 8.08
CA TYR A 205 22.81 11.25 7.49
C TYR A 205 22.04 11.46 6.20
N THR A 206 22.25 10.59 5.22
CA THR A 206 21.39 10.56 4.04
C THR A 206 19.98 10.12 4.44
N LEU A 207 18.95 10.59 3.73
CA LEU A 207 17.60 10.09 3.95
C LEU A 207 17.47 8.60 3.59
N ALA A 208 18.36 8.07 2.74
CA ALA A 208 18.43 6.65 2.41
C ALA A 208 18.85 5.79 3.60
N GLU A 209 19.87 6.22 4.36
CA GLU A 209 20.31 5.55 5.59
C GLU A 209 19.19 5.56 6.64
N LEU A 210 18.59 6.73 6.91
CA LEU A 210 17.48 6.84 7.85
C LEU A 210 16.25 6.01 7.42
N SER A 211 15.98 5.94 6.12
CA SER A 211 14.88 5.12 5.58
C SER A 211 15.12 3.63 5.82
N ALA A 212 16.36 3.15 5.74
CA ALA A 212 16.72 1.74 5.92
C ALA A 212 16.50 1.23 7.36
N LEU A 213 16.52 2.13 8.34
CA LEU A 213 16.26 1.84 9.76
C LEU A 213 14.76 1.88 10.12
N SER A 214 13.89 2.16 9.17
CA SER A 214 12.44 2.30 9.39
C SER A 214 11.65 1.15 8.77
N VAL A 215 10.34 1.11 9.02
CA VAL A 215 9.39 0.20 8.32
C VAL A 215 9.29 0.43 6.80
N SER A 216 10.06 1.37 6.23
CA SER A 216 10.28 1.46 4.79
C SER A 216 11.17 0.31 4.29
N ASN A 217 12.01 -0.25 5.16
CA ASN A 217 12.72 -1.49 4.93
C ASN A 217 11.75 -2.69 5.06
N PRO A 218 11.62 -3.53 4.01
CA PRO A 218 10.75 -4.70 4.02
C PRO A 218 10.99 -5.64 5.20
N PHE A 219 12.25 -5.92 5.55
CA PHE A 219 12.60 -6.77 6.69
C PHE A 219 12.02 -6.22 7.98
N VAL A 220 12.29 -4.93 8.27
CA VAL A 220 11.80 -4.24 9.48
C VAL A 220 10.28 -4.25 9.56
N ARG A 221 9.63 -4.01 8.42
CA ARG A 221 8.17 -4.02 8.34
C ARG A 221 7.59 -5.41 8.58
N ARG A 222 8.22 -6.45 8.03
CA ARG A 222 7.82 -7.85 8.19
C ARG A 222 7.97 -8.25 9.66
N SER A 223 9.14 -8.06 10.26
CA SER A 223 9.40 -8.40 11.66
C SER A 223 8.43 -7.70 12.62
N GLU A 224 8.17 -6.39 12.44
CA GLU A 224 7.19 -5.67 13.29
C GLU A 224 5.76 -6.25 13.16
N LEU A 225 5.35 -6.68 11.95
CA LEU A 225 4.04 -7.29 11.75
C LEU A 225 3.94 -8.68 12.40
N ILE A 226 5.01 -9.48 12.37
CA ILE A 226 5.07 -10.79 13.00
C ILE A 226 5.03 -10.66 14.53
N VAL A 227 5.84 -9.75 15.10
CA VAL A 227 5.79 -9.43 16.54
C VAL A 227 4.38 -9.05 16.99
N ARG A 228 3.69 -8.24 16.17
CA ARG A 228 2.31 -7.83 16.47
C ARG A 228 1.31 -8.97 16.34
N ALA A 229 1.48 -9.87 15.37
CA ALA A 229 0.65 -11.06 15.21
C ALA A 229 0.79 -11.99 16.42
N SER A 230 2.04 -12.31 16.78
CA SER A 230 2.39 -13.16 17.92
C SER A 230 1.85 -12.59 19.23
N GLY A 231 2.03 -11.28 19.49
CA GLY A 231 1.47 -10.69 20.71
C GLY A 231 -0.06 -10.70 20.78
N PHE A 232 -0.78 -10.66 19.65
CA PHE A 232 -2.23 -10.82 19.68
C PHE A 232 -2.66 -12.25 20.00
N GLU A 233 -1.95 -13.23 19.46
CA GLU A 233 -2.18 -14.65 19.75
C GLU A 233 -1.91 -14.94 21.22
N LYS A 234 -0.79 -14.47 21.76
CA LYS A 234 -0.44 -14.63 23.17
C LYS A 234 -1.53 -14.06 24.10
N ILE A 235 -1.98 -12.84 23.84
CA ILE A 235 -3.08 -12.22 24.59
C ILE A 235 -4.40 -13.00 24.44
N ALA A 236 -4.66 -13.57 23.26
CA ALA A 236 -5.85 -14.40 23.09
C ALA A 236 -5.78 -15.69 23.92
N GLN A 237 -4.62 -16.34 24.00
CA GLN A 237 -4.42 -17.51 24.87
C GLN A 237 -4.58 -17.15 26.34
N ASP A 238 -3.96 -16.04 26.78
CA ASP A 238 -4.02 -15.60 28.18
C ASP A 238 -5.45 -15.21 28.62
N LEU A 239 -6.25 -14.68 27.69
CA LEU A 239 -7.67 -14.35 27.92
C LEU A 239 -8.64 -15.51 27.63
N GLY A 240 -8.16 -16.66 27.15
CA GLY A 240 -9.01 -17.78 26.72
C GLY A 240 -9.94 -17.44 25.53
N HIS A 241 -9.54 -16.51 24.68
CA HIS A 241 -10.28 -16.12 23.48
C HIS A 241 -10.05 -17.10 22.33
N ALA A 242 -11.06 -17.30 21.50
CA ALA A 242 -10.97 -18.15 20.32
C ALA A 242 -10.38 -17.38 19.13
N GLY A 243 -9.46 -18.01 18.41
CA GLY A 243 -8.93 -17.53 17.14
C GLY A 243 -9.71 -18.09 15.95
N VAL A 244 -9.95 -17.25 14.94
CA VAL A 244 -10.54 -17.67 13.66
C VAL A 244 -9.83 -16.98 12.49
N PHE A 245 -9.44 -17.76 11.49
CA PHE A 245 -8.93 -17.28 10.22
C PHE A 245 -10.08 -17.16 9.23
N LEU A 246 -10.25 -15.98 8.65
CA LEU A 246 -11.39 -15.62 7.82
C LEU A 246 -10.92 -15.14 6.45
N THR A 247 -11.50 -15.67 5.39
CA THR A 247 -11.27 -15.20 4.02
C THR A 247 -12.55 -14.58 3.49
N ILE A 248 -12.46 -13.36 2.96
CA ILE A 248 -13.58 -12.68 2.27
C ILE A 248 -13.13 -12.34 0.84
N THR A 249 -13.92 -12.77 -0.14
CA THR A 249 -13.66 -12.51 -1.56
C THR A 249 -14.76 -11.66 -2.19
N THR A 250 -14.52 -11.20 -3.41
CA THR A 250 -15.46 -10.39 -4.19
C THR A 250 -16.36 -11.25 -5.10
N PRO A 251 -17.56 -10.79 -5.47
CA PRO A 251 -18.37 -11.48 -6.46
C PRO A 251 -17.67 -11.60 -7.82
N SER A 252 -18.10 -12.55 -8.64
CA SER A 252 -17.50 -12.83 -9.95
C SER A 252 -17.38 -11.60 -10.85
N LYS A 253 -18.34 -10.66 -10.78
CA LYS A 253 -18.34 -9.43 -11.61
C LYS A 253 -17.14 -8.50 -11.41
N TYR A 254 -16.36 -8.69 -10.35
CA TYR A 254 -15.11 -7.93 -10.11
C TYR A 254 -13.87 -8.53 -10.79
N HIS A 255 -13.98 -9.77 -11.28
CA HIS A 255 -12.88 -10.52 -11.87
C HIS A 255 -12.92 -10.45 -13.40
N PRO A 256 -11.94 -9.82 -14.08
CA PRO A 256 -11.94 -9.70 -15.55
C PRO A 256 -11.68 -11.03 -16.28
N VAL A 257 -10.94 -11.94 -15.64
CA VAL A 257 -10.53 -13.21 -16.26
C VAL A 257 -10.66 -14.36 -15.27
N LYS A 258 -10.98 -15.54 -15.78
CA LYS A 258 -10.96 -16.79 -15.01
C LYS A 258 -9.51 -17.26 -14.80
N VAL A 259 -9.30 -18.18 -13.86
CA VAL A 259 -7.99 -18.84 -13.63
C VAL A 259 -7.46 -19.51 -14.89
N SER A 260 -8.34 -19.96 -15.79
CA SER A 260 -7.98 -20.54 -17.10
C SER A 260 -7.46 -19.52 -18.13
N GLY A 261 -7.51 -18.22 -17.82
CA GLY A 261 -7.12 -17.12 -18.71
C GLY A 261 -8.23 -16.64 -19.64
N GLN A 262 -9.40 -17.28 -19.62
CA GLN A 262 -10.56 -16.87 -20.43
C GLN A 262 -11.22 -15.61 -19.85
N PRO A 263 -11.71 -14.68 -20.70
CA PRO A 263 -12.48 -13.53 -20.24
C PRO A 263 -13.71 -13.95 -19.42
N ASN A 264 -14.00 -13.20 -18.36
CA ASN A 264 -15.21 -13.41 -17.57
C ASN A 264 -16.37 -12.58 -18.17
N PRO A 265 -17.44 -13.21 -18.68
CA PRO A 265 -18.56 -12.48 -19.26
C PRO A 265 -19.35 -11.65 -18.24
N LYS A 266 -19.23 -11.94 -16.93
CA LYS A 266 -19.89 -11.16 -15.86
C LYS A 266 -19.12 -9.90 -15.45
N TYR A 267 -17.88 -9.73 -15.92
CA TYR A 267 -17.02 -8.63 -15.47
C TYR A 267 -17.65 -7.28 -15.80
N ASN A 268 -17.74 -6.40 -14.81
CA ASN A 268 -18.41 -5.11 -14.93
C ASN A 268 -17.48 -3.91 -15.17
N GLY A 269 -16.19 -4.15 -15.44
CA GLY A 269 -15.20 -3.09 -15.63
C GLY A 269 -14.56 -2.56 -14.34
N SER A 270 -14.88 -3.12 -13.17
CA SER A 270 -14.39 -2.61 -11.90
C SER A 270 -12.87 -2.76 -11.69
N THR A 271 -12.28 -1.71 -11.16
CA THR A 271 -10.88 -1.63 -10.78
C THR A 271 -10.62 -2.31 -9.43
N PRO A 272 -9.37 -2.70 -9.12
CA PRO A 272 -9.03 -3.22 -7.79
C PRO A 272 -9.31 -2.22 -6.67
N SER A 273 -9.20 -0.91 -6.95
CA SER A 273 -9.59 0.13 -5.99
C SER A 273 -11.09 0.10 -5.67
N GLU A 274 -11.95 -0.10 -6.66
CA GLU A 274 -13.42 -0.19 -6.46
C GLU A 274 -13.81 -1.49 -5.77
N ALA A 275 -13.20 -2.61 -6.13
CA ALA A 275 -13.34 -3.87 -5.41
C ALA A 275 -12.93 -3.74 -3.92
N GLN A 276 -11.84 -3.01 -3.64
CA GLN A 276 -11.43 -2.72 -2.26
C GLN A 276 -12.43 -1.81 -1.52
N VAL A 277 -13.06 -0.85 -2.21
CA VAL A 277 -14.13 -0.02 -1.63
C VAL A 277 -15.34 -0.87 -1.25
N TYR A 278 -15.72 -1.82 -2.10
CA TYR A 278 -16.78 -2.79 -1.80
C TYR A 278 -16.47 -3.60 -0.53
N LEU A 279 -15.27 -4.21 -0.42
CA LEU A 279 -14.87 -4.96 0.77
C LEU A 279 -14.83 -4.10 2.04
N ASN A 280 -14.34 -2.85 1.93
CA ASN A 280 -14.38 -1.89 3.02
C ASN A 280 -15.83 -1.56 3.46
N SER A 281 -16.78 -1.50 2.52
CA SER A 281 -18.19 -1.22 2.83
C SER A 281 -18.85 -2.37 3.59
N ILE A 282 -18.54 -3.62 3.21
CA ILE A 282 -18.95 -4.82 3.95
C ILE A 282 -18.36 -4.78 5.37
N TRP A 283 -17.06 -4.54 5.49
CA TRP A 283 -16.40 -4.46 6.79
C TRP A 283 -16.95 -3.35 7.69
N ALA A 284 -17.36 -2.21 7.11
CA ALA A 284 -18.01 -1.15 7.87
C ALA A 284 -19.36 -1.61 8.45
N ARG A 285 -20.16 -2.35 7.67
CA ARG A 285 -21.45 -2.91 8.12
C ARG A 285 -21.27 -3.98 9.20
N ILE A 286 -20.35 -4.93 8.98
CA ILE A 286 -19.96 -5.95 9.97
C ILE A 286 -19.59 -5.29 11.30
N ARG A 287 -18.65 -4.34 11.29
CA ARG A 287 -18.22 -3.64 12.52
C ARG A 287 -19.36 -2.90 13.21
N ALA A 288 -20.26 -2.26 12.43
CA ALA A 288 -21.40 -1.57 13.01
C ALA A 288 -22.38 -2.54 13.70
N GLN A 289 -22.59 -3.73 13.14
CA GLN A 289 -23.41 -4.76 13.79
C GLN A 289 -22.74 -5.34 15.03
N LEU A 290 -21.45 -5.70 14.95
CA LEU A 290 -20.70 -6.21 16.10
C LEU A 290 -20.70 -5.21 17.26
N ASP A 291 -20.57 -3.91 16.98
CA ASP A 291 -20.63 -2.87 18.01
C ASP A 291 -22.01 -2.79 18.68
N ARG A 292 -23.10 -2.89 17.92
CA ARG A 292 -24.47 -2.96 18.48
C ARG A 292 -24.70 -4.21 19.33
N GLU A 293 -24.09 -5.33 18.96
CA GLU A 293 -24.15 -6.60 19.70
C GLU A 293 -23.12 -6.68 20.84
N GLY A 294 -22.36 -5.61 21.09
CA GLY A 294 -21.34 -5.56 22.14
C GLY A 294 -20.14 -6.49 21.90
N THR A 295 -19.97 -7.04 20.69
CA THR A 295 -18.89 -7.97 20.36
C THR A 295 -17.65 -7.20 19.92
N ARG A 296 -16.54 -7.42 20.63
CA ARG A 296 -15.24 -6.81 20.32
C ARG A 296 -14.29 -7.88 19.78
N THR A 297 -13.62 -7.55 18.68
CA THR A 297 -12.62 -8.42 18.05
C THR A 297 -11.32 -7.67 17.88
N TYR A 298 -10.20 -8.37 17.90
CA TYR A 298 -8.88 -7.82 17.62
C TYR A 298 -8.02 -8.78 16.80
N GLY A 299 -6.93 -8.29 16.21
CA GLY A 299 -6.02 -9.08 15.38
C GLY A 299 -5.53 -8.30 14.15
N LEU A 300 -5.43 -8.99 13.01
CA LEU A 300 -4.83 -8.45 11.78
C LEU A 300 -5.67 -8.76 10.55
N ARG A 301 -5.75 -7.79 9.63
CA ARG A 301 -6.34 -7.96 8.30
C ARG A 301 -5.31 -7.69 7.21
N ILE A 302 -5.18 -8.65 6.30
CA ILE A 302 -4.33 -8.62 5.12
C ILE A 302 -5.18 -8.53 3.86
N VAL A 303 -4.68 -7.81 2.86
CA VAL A 303 -5.29 -7.73 1.54
C VAL A 303 -4.28 -8.20 0.52
N GLU A 304 -4.65 -9.23 -0.22
CA GLU A 304 -3.81 -9.91 -1.21
C GLU A 304 -4.46 -9.78 -2.59
N PRO A 305 -3.68 -9.59 -3.67
CA PRO A 305 -4.21 -9.68 -5.01
C PRO A 305 -4.43 -11.13 -5.43
N HIS A 306 -5.58 -11.42 -6.03
CA HIS A 306 -5.80 -12.63 -6.81
C HIS A 306 -5.02 -12.57 -8.15
N HIS A 307 -4.94 -13.65 -8.93
CA HIS A 307 -4.12 -13.70 -10.16
C HIS A 307 -4.42 -12.59 -11.19
N ASP A 308 -5.63 -12.04 -11.17
CA ASP A 308 -6.14 -10.97 -12.04
C ASP A 308 -6.05 -9.57 -11.38
N GLY A 309 -5.43 -9.48 -10.20
CA GLY A 309 -5.28 -8.26 -9.42
C GLY A 309 -6.51 -7.87 -8.60
N THR A 310 -7.56 -8.69 -8.55
CA THR A 310 -8.75 -8.43 -7.72
C THR A 310 -8.42 -8.68 -6.24
N PRO A 311 -8.72 -7.76 -5.31
CA PRO A 311 -8.34 -7.91 -3.90
C PRO A 311 -9.19 -8.93 -3.17
N HIS A 312 -8.57 -9.77 -2.34
CA HIS A 312 -9.22 -10.59 -1.32
C HIS A 312 -8.72 -10.21 0.07
N TRP A 313 -9.53 -10.45 1.10
CA TRP A 313 -9.17 -10.17 2.49
C TRP A 313 -8.95 -11.47 3.25
N HIS A 314 -7.85 -11.52 3.99
CA HIS A 314 -7.59 -12.52 5.01
C HIS A 314 -7.56 -11.83 6.37
N LEU A 315 -8.28 -12.36 7.35
CA LEU A 315 -8.33 -11.80 8.69
C LEU A 315 -7.98 -12.89 9.70
N MET A 316 -7.02 -12.60 10.57
CA MET A 316 -6.81 -13.33 11.81
C MET A 316 -7.49 -12.54 12.93
N LEU A 317 -8.61 -13.04 13.43
CA LEU A 317 -9.40 -12.39 14.49
C LEU A 317 -9.47 -13.26 15.75
N PHE A 318 -9.41 -12.59 16.89
CA PHE A 318 -9.61 -13.16 18.21
C PHE A 318 -10.86 -12.54 18.86
N VAL A 319 -11.64 -13.37 19.55
CA VAL A 319 -12.93 -13.00 20.14
C VAL A 319 -13.27 -13.93 21.31
N GLU A 320 -14.14 -13.48 22.22
CA GLU A 320 -14.71 -14.34 23.28
C GLU A 320 -15.32 -15.62 22.67
N PRO A 321 -15.08 -16.82 23.26
CA PRO A 321 -15.49 -18.10 22.65
C PRO A 321 -16.98 -18.20 22.35
N ASN A 322 -17.83 -17.70 23.25
CA ASN A 322 -19.29 -17.68 23.11
C ASN A 322 -19.80 -16.73 22.01
N ARG A 323 -18.98 -15.79 21.54
CA ARG A 323 -19.31 -14.85 20.46
C ARG A 323 -18.78 -15.30 19.09
N LYS A 324 -17.86 -16.28 19.04
CA LYS A 324 -17.23 -16.73 17.78
C LYS A 324 -18.24 -17.16 16.72
N ALA A 325 -19.17 -18.04 17.07
CA ALA A 325 -20.18 -18.54 16.12
C ALA A 325 -21.00 -17.39 15.52
N ARG A 326 -21.40 -16.44 16.37
CA ARG A 326 -22.16 -15.25 15.95
C ARG A 326 -21.33 -14.30 15.07
N LEU A 327 -20.05 -14.11 15.39
CA LEU A 327 -19.12 -13.35 14.56
C LEU A 327 -19.03 -13.94 13.14
N VAL A 328 -18.82 -15.26 13.04
CA VAL A 328 -18.70 -15.98 11.76
C VAL A 328 -19.99 -15.88 10.95
N GLU A 329 -21.14 -16.05 11.60
CA GLU A 329 -22.47 -15.90 10.99
C GLU A 329 -22.65 -14.49 10.38
N ILE A 330 -22.44 -13.43 11.18
CA ILE A 330 -22.57 -12.04 10.71
C ILE A 330 -21.65 -11.76 9.52
N MET A 331 -20.42 -12.24 9.58
CA MET A 331 -19.45 -12.03 8.50
C MET A 331 -19.84 -12.78 7.22
N ARG A 332 -20.34 -14.01 7.35
CA ARG A 332 -20.87 -14.80 6.24
C ARG A 332 -22.07 -14.12 5.60
N ASP A 333 -23.04 -13.68 6.39
CA ASP A 333 -24.25 -13.01 5.91
C ASP A 333 -23.89 -11.80 5.05
N TYR A 334 -23.08 -10.89 5.59
CA TYR A 334 -22.67 -9.69 4.85
C TYR A 334 -21.79 -9.97 3.62
N ALA A 335 -20.97 -11.03 3.65
CA ALA A 335 -20.19 -11.43 2.49
C ALA A 335 -21.07 -11.92 1.33
N LEU A 336 -22.23 -12.52 1.65
CA LEU A 336 -23.17 -13.10 0.69
C LEU A 336 -24.33 -12.17 0.29
N VAL A 337 -24.50 -11.01 0.94
CA VAL A 337 -25.57 -10.04 0.59
C VAL A 337 -25.58 -9.68 -0.90
N GLU A 338 -24.40 -9.48 -1.50
CA GLU A 338 -24.27 -9.13 -2.91
C GLU A 338 -23.88 -10.34 -3.74
N ASP A 339 -24.76 -10.70 -4.68
CA ASP A 339 -24.66 -11.83 -5.61
C ASP A 339 -24.45 -13.20 -4.91
N GLY A 340 -24.96 -13.40 -3.69
CA GLY A 340 -24.78 -14.64 -2.92
C GLY A 340 -25.40 -15.91 -3.54
N ASP A 341 -26.31 -15.74 -4.51
CA ASP A 341 -26.95 -16.82 -5.24
C ASP A 341 -26.16 -17.25 -6.49
N GLU A 342 -25.01 -16.63 -6.78
CA GLU A 342 -24.21 -17.05 -7.93
C GLU A 342 -23.58 -18.45 -7.71
N PRO A 343 -23.41 -19.26 -8.79
CA PRO A 343 -22.85 -20.60 -8.65
C PRO A 343 -21.48 -20.60 -7.96
N GLY A 344 -21.36 -21.34 -6.86
CA GLY A 344 -20.13 -21.45 -6.06
C GLY A 344 -19.92 -20.32 -5.06
N ALA A 345 -20.84 -19.36 -4.92
CA ALA A 345 -20.66 -18.24 -4.00
C ALA A 345 -20.66 -18.65 -2.53
N GLN A 346 -21.50 -19.61 -2.16
CA GLN A 346 -21.62 -20.08 -0.77
C GLN A 346 -20.29 -20.64 -0.26
N GLU A 347 -19.51 -21.27 -1.13
CA GLU A 347 -18.19 -21.83 -0.83
C GLU A 347 -17.06 -20.81 -1.02
N ALA A 348 -17.12 -19.97 -2.07
CA ALA A 348 -16.00 -19.11 -2.45
C ALA A 348 -16.01 -17.71 -1.83
N ARG A 349 -17.18 -17.17 -1.41
CA ARG A 349 -17.30 -15.78 -0.93
C ARG A 349 -16.78 -15.58 0.48
N PHE A 350 -16.91 -16.61 1.32
CA PHE A 350 -16.52 -16.55 2.71
C PHE A 350 -16.08 -17.92 3.22
N GLU A 351 -14.89 -17.96 3.79
CA GLU A 351 -14.35 -19.13 4.48
C GLU A 351 -13.97 -18.75 5.91
N ALA A 352 -14.26 -19.64 6.84
CA ALA A 352 -13.88 -19.51 8.24
C ALA A 352 -13.21 -20.80 8.69
N VAL A 353 -11.96 -20.69 9.14
CA VAL A 353 -11.16 -21.80 9.66
C VAL A 353 -10.84 -21.50 11.11
N ASP A 354 -11.29 -22.36 12.01
CA ASP A 354 -10.95 -22.26 13.43
C ASP A 354 -9.44 -22.49 13.62
N ILE A 355 -8.83 -21.72 14.51
CA ILE A 355 -7.44 -21.95 14.88
C ILE A 355 -7.37 -23.15 15.82
N ASP A 356 -6.64 -24.16 15.39
CA ASP A 356 -6.31 -25.36 16.13
C ASP A 356 -4.81 -25.31 16.47
N TYR A 357 -4.51 -24.98 17.73
CA TYR A 357 -3.12 -24.84 18.19
C TYR A 357 -2.34 -26.15 18.15
N ASP A 358 -3.01 -27.31 18.07
CA ASP A 358 -2.34 -28.61 17.89
C ASP A 358 -1.83 -28.79 16.45
N ARG A 359 -2.34 -28.01 15.48
CA ARG A 359 -1.97 -28.07 14.05
C ARG A 359 -1.06 -26.94 13.61
N GLY A 360 -0.96 -25.88 14.40
CA GLY A 360 -0.10 -24.73 14.12
C GLY A 360 -0.58 -23.46 14.82
N SER A 361 0.34 -22.51 14.99
CA SER A 361 0.06 -21.23 15.63
C SER A 361 -0.84 -20.33 14.76
N ALA A 362 -1.66 -19.49 15.39
CA ALA A 362 -2.45 -18.49 14.67
C ALA A 362 -1.52 -17.56 13.84
N THR A 363 -0.37 -17.25 14.41
CA THR A 363 0.69 -16.46 13.80
C THR A 363 1.27 -17.17 12.59
N GLY A 364 1.54 -18.47 12.64
CA GLY A 364 2.00 -19.27 11.51
C GLY A 364 1.11 -19.12 10.28
N TYR A 365 -0.22 -19.20 10.46
CA TYR A 365 -1.19 -18.99 9.37
C TYR A 365 -1.05 -17.61 8.71
N ILE A 366 -0.87 -16.55 9.49
CA ILE A 366 -0.85 -15.17 8.98
C ILE A 366 0.53 -14.74 8.45
N VAL A 367 1.62 -15.31 8.99
CA VAL A 367 3.02 -15.05 8.61
C VAL A 367 3.24 -15.35 7.13
N LYS A 368 2.70 -16.48 6.63
CA LYS A 368 2.74 -16.84 5.20
C LYS A 368 2.26 -15.68 4.33
N TYR A 369 1.14 -15.06 4.68
CA TYR A 369 0.59 -13.91 3.94
C TYR A 369 1.42 -12.64 4.11
N ILE A 370 1.99 -12.39 5.30
CA ILE A 370 2.88 -11.25 5.55
C ILE A 370 4.11 -11.33 4.65
N CYS A 371 4.82 -12.45 4.67
CA CYS A 371 6.04 -12.63 3.89
C CYS A 371 5.78 -12.55 2.38
N LYS A 372 4.76 -13.27 1.88
CA LYS A 372 4.35 -13.23 0.46
C LYS A 372 4.07 -11.82 -0.06
N ASN A 373 3.52 -10.95 0.79
CA ASN A 373 3.06 -9.61 0.40
C ASN A 373 4.10 -8.49 0.60
N ILE A 374 5.24 -8.75 1.27
CA ILE A 374 6.26 -7.73 1.60
C ILE A 374 7.52 -7.89 0.74
N ASP A 375 8.28 -8.95 0.98
CA ASP A 375 9.58 -9.22 0.35
C ASP A 375 9.61 -10.58 -0.38
N GLY A 376 8.65 -11.46 -0.10
CA GLY A 376 8.59 -12.80 -0.65
C GLY A 376 9.52 -13.77 0.07
N GLU A 377 10.18 -13.34 1.15
CA GLU A 377 11.08 -14.14 1.98
C GLU A 377 10.26 -15.08 2.87
N PHE A 378 9.80 -16.17 2.27
CA PHE A 378 9.13 -17.27 2.95
C PHE A 378 9.63 -18.59 2.37
N GLN A 379 9.92 -19.54 3.26
CA GLN A 379 10.28 -20.89 2.86
C GLN A 379 9.25 -21.87 3.39
N GLU A 380 8.96 -22.87 2.56
CA GLU A 380 8.04 -23.96 2.86
C GLU A 380 8.83 -25.25 2.62
N ASN A 381 9.03 -26.05 3.67
CA ASN A 381 9.83 -27.29 3.63
C ASN A 381 11.30 -27.10 3.18
N GLY A 382 11.92 -25.98 3.53
CA GLY A 382 13.33 -25.69 3.23
C GLY A 382 13.59 -25.09 1.84
N GLU A 383 12.56 -25.00 0.99
CA GLU A 383 12.59 -24.38 -0.34
C GLU A 383 11.86 -23.04 -0.35
N ASP A 384 12.14 -22.19 -1.35
CA ASP A 384 11.41 -20.95 -1.55
C ASP A 384 9.93 -21.24 -1.80
N ALA A 385 9.07 -20.59 -1.03
CA ALA A 385 7.64 -20.84 -1.14
C ALA A 385 7.08 -20.38 -2.50
N GLU A 386 5.98 -21.02 -2.88
CA GLU A 386 5.21 -20.65 -4.05
C GLU A 386 3.93 -19.89 -3.68
N ASP A 387 3.48 -19.01 -4.56
CA ASP A 387 2.14 -18.47 -4.51
C ASP A 387 1.09 -19.53 -4.89
N TRP A 388 -0.20 -19.18 -4.77
CA TRP A 388 -1.31 -20.09 -5.09
C TRP A 388 -1.36 -20.53 -6.56
N TYR A 389 -0.48 -19.99 -7.40
CA TYR A 389 -0.45 -20.21 -8.84
C TYR A 389 0.83 -20.89 -9.32
N GLY A 390 1.74 -21.25 -8.41
CA GLY A 390 3.01 -21.93 -8.70
C GLY A 390 4.16 -20.99 -9.08
N ASN A 391 4.06 -19.69 -8.76
CA ASN A 391 5.19 -18.76 -8.91
C ASN A 391 5.96 -18.65 -7.60
N ARG A 392 7.30 -18.63 -7.67
CA ARG A 392 8.13 -18.34 -6.50
C ARG A 392 7.77 -16.98 -5.90
N THR A 393 7.58 -16.92 -4.59
CA THR A 393 7.11 -15.72 -3.90
C THR A 393 8.05 -14.53 -4.05
N LYS A 394 9.37 -14.79 -4.05
CA LYS A 394 10.41 -13.77 -4.27
C LYS A 394 10.29 -13.08 -5.64
N ASP A 395 9.91 -13.83 -6.67
CA ASP A 395 9.81 -13.31 -8.04
C ASP A 395 8.59 -12.40 -8.22
N VAL A 396 7.53 -12.65 -7.45
CA VAL A 396 6.25 -11.92 -7.55
C VAL A 396 6.04 -10.85 -6.47
N ALA A 397 6.86 -10.80 -5.41
CA ALA A 397 6.74 -9.80 -4.35
C ALA A 397 6.79 -8.35 -4.88
N ALA A 398 7.61 -8.08 -5.90
CA ALA A 398 7.65 -6.77 -6.56
C ALA A 398 6.34 -6.42 -7.28
N ARG A 399 5.64 -7.42 -7.83
CA ARG A 399 4.31 -7.25 -8.47
C ARG A 399 3.25 -6.94 -7.43
N VAL A 400 3.26 -7.65 -6.30
CA VAL A 400 2.32 -7.41 -5.19
C VAL A 400 2.49 -6.00 -4.60
N ARG A 401 3.74 -5.56 -4.36
CA ARG A 401 4.03 -4.18 -3.90
C ARG A 401 3.61 -3.12 -4.92
N ALA A 402 3.85 -3.37 -6.21
CA ALA A 402 3.43 -2.48 -7.27
C ALA A 402 1.90 -2.38 -7.33
N TRP A 403 1.19 -3.50 -7.28
CA TRP A 403 -0.27 -3.56 -7.22
C TRP A 403 -0.84 -2.71 -6.07
N ALA A 404 -0.36 -2.95 -4.84
CA ALA A 404 -0.82 -2.21 -3.67
C ALA A 404 -0.55 -0.70 -3.80
N SER A 405 0.61 -0.32 -4.36
CA SER A 405 0.99 1.07 -4.59
C SER A 405 0.12 1.77 -5.64
N ILE A 406 -0.14 1.11 -6.79
CA ILE A 406 -0.91 1.66 -7.91
C ILE A 406 -2.37 1.88 -7.50
N HIS A 407 -2.95 0.87 -6.86
CA HIS A 407 -4.35 0.89 -6.46
C HIS A 407 -4.58 1.59 -5.12
N GLY A 408 -3.52 1.94 -4.39
CA GLY A 408 -3.60 2.63 -3.10
C GLY A 408 -4.22 1.76 -2.01
N ILE A 409 -3.92 0.46 -2.03
CA ILE A 409 -4.48 -0.53 -1.12
C ILE A 409 -3.56 -0.66 0.10
N ARG A 410 -4.12 -0.39 1.28
CA ARG A 410 -3.45 -0.72 2.54
C ARG A 410 -3.50 -2.24 2.72
N GLN A 411 -2.38 -2.93 2.51
CA GLN A 411 -2.30 -4.38 2.65
C GLN A 411 -2.45 -4.86 4.09
N PHE A 412 -1.81 -4.22 5.07
CA PHE A 412 -1.84 -4.66 6.47
C PHE A 412 -2.56 -3.66 7.39
N GLN A 413 -3.51 -4.16 8.18
CA GLN A 413 -4.31 -3.36 9.11
C GLN A 413 -4.45 -4.09 10.44
N GLN A 414 -4.13 -3.40 11.53
CA GLN A 414 -4.50 -3.84 12.86
C GLN A 414 -5.98 -3.66 13.10
N ILE A 415 -6.61 -4.65 13.74
CA ILE A 415 -7.96 -4.55 14.27
C ILE A 415 -7.83 -4.61 15.80
N GLY A 416 -8.42 -3.65 16.51
CA GLY A 416 -8.16 -3.48 17.93
C GLY A 416 -6.70 -3.13 18.24
N GLY A 417 -6.31 -3.37 19.49
CA GLY A 417 -4.97 -3.16 20.04
C GLY A 417 -4.55 -1.69 20.18
N PRO A 418 -3.44 -1.44 20.91
CA PRO A 418 -2.89 -0.11 21.08
C PRO A 418 -2.24 0.44 19.80
N PRO A 419 -2.08 1.78 19.68
CA PRO A 419 -1.46 2.40 18.52
C PRO A 419 0.03 2.06 18.39
N VAL A 420 0.43 1.52 17.23
CA VAL A 420 1.84 1.23 16.89
C VAL A 420 2.74 2.47 16.97
N THR A 421 2.18 3.68 16.81
CA THR A 421 2.97 4.90 16.99
C THR A 421 3.45 5.07 18.43
N VAL A 422 2.63 4.73 19.43
CA VAL A 422 3.05 4.80 20.85
C VAL A 422 4.17 3.80 21.09
N TRP A 423 4.01 2.56 20.62
CA TRP A 423 5.05 1.52 20.64
C TRP A 423 6.39 2.01 20.07
N ARG A 424 6.37 2.62 18.88
CA ARG A 424 7.58 3.12 18.21
C ARG A 424 8.24 4.30 18.93
N GLU A 425 7.45 5.14 19.60
CA GLU A 425 7.99 6.28 20.34
C GLU A 425 8.53 5.85 21.72
N LEU A 426 7.92 4.85 22.38
CA LEU A 426 8.44 4.27 23.62
C LEU A 426 9.86 3.72 23.45
N ARG A 427 10.14 3.06 22.31
CA ARG A 427 11.48 2.56 21.95
C ARG A 427 12.57 3.63 21.80
N ARG A 428 12.19 4.92 21.80
CA ARG A 428 13.13 6.05 21.73
C ARG A 428 13.54 6.54 23.12
N LEU A 429 12.95 6.00 24.18
CA LEU A 429 13.27 6.34 25.55
C LEU A 429 14.26 5.33 26.12
N ASP A 430 15.31 5.83 26.75
CA ASP A 430 16.22 5.01 27.54
C ASP A 430 15.53 4.54 28.82
N HIS A 431 14.83 5.45 29.50
CA HIS A 431 14.05 5.20 30.71
C HIS A 431 12.88 6.18 30.81
N ALA A 432 11.76 5.77 31.42
CA ALA A 432 10.56 6.61 31.56
C ALA A 432 10.37 7.23 32.95
N GLY A 433 10.92 6.65 34.02
CA GLY A 433 10.76 7.16 35.40
C GLY A 433 9.34 7.13 35.97
N ASP A 434 8.39 6.55 35.24
CA ASP A 434 6.99 6.35 35.62
C ASP A 434 6.63 4.88 35.42
N GLU A 435 5.92 4.28 36.38
CA GLU A 435 5.70 2.83 36.37
C GLU A 435 4.90 2.35 35.16
N ILE A 436 3.85 3.08 34.76
CA ILE A 436 2.99 2.67 33.64
C ILE A 436 3.76 2.84 32.32
N VAL A 437 4.42 3.98 32.16
CA VAL A 437 5.19 4.26 30.94
C VAL A 437 6.40 3.33 30.84
N GLU A 438 7.08 3.04 31.94
CA GLU A 438 8.24 2.14 31.96
C GLU A 438 7.86 0.70 31.66
N LYS A 439 6.73 0.19 32.19
CA LYS A 439 6.20 -1.13 31.82
C LYS A 439 5.95 -1.23 30.32
N ALA A 440 5.27 -0.25 29.74
CA ALA A 440 5.03 -0.20 28.30
C ALA A 440 6.32 -0.06 27.48
N ARG A 441 7.30 0.73 27.98
CA ARG A 441 8.60 0.94 27.35
C ARG A 441 9.42 -0.34 27.32
N GLN A 442 9.50 -1.07 28.44
CA GLN A 442 10.22 -2.33 28.54
C GLN A 442 9.63 -3.41 27.62
N ALA A 443 8.30 -3.50 27.57
CA ALA A 443 7.62 -4.40 26.64
C ALA A 443 7.95 -4.02 25.18
N ALA A 444 7.91 -2.73 24.85
CA ALA A 444 8.29 -2.24 23.53
C ALA A 444 9.75 -2.58 23.19
N ASP A 445 10.69 -2.33 24.10
CA ASP A 445 12.12 -2.58 23.90
C ASP A 445 12.43 -4.06 23.66
N LYS A 446 11.81 -4.96 24.42
CA LYS A 446 11.96 -6.42 24.31
C LYS A 446 11.16 -7.07 23.17
N SER A 447 10.53 -6.25 22.32
CA SER A 447 9.62 -6.74 21.26
C SER A 447 8.44 -7.59 21.80
N ASP A 448 8.05 -7.39 23.06
CA ASP A 448 6.88 -8.02 23.67
C ASP A 448 5.61 -7.20 23.40
N TRP A 449 4.95 -7.52 22.30
CA TRP A 449 3.70 -6.85 21.93
C TRP A 449 2.54 -7.19 22.88
N ALA A 450 2.54 -8.37 23.51
CA ALA A 450 1.53 -8.79 24.46
C ALA A 450 1.60 -7.94 25.74
N GLY A 451 2.78 -7.84 26.36
CA GLY A 451 3.00 -6.98 27.53
C GLY A 451 2.68 -5.50 27.24
N PHE A 452 2.92 -5.03 26.02
CA PHE A 452 2.50 -3.69 25.62
C PHE A 452 0.99 -3.54 25.49
N ILE A 453 0.28 -4.55 24.99
CA ILE A 453 -1.20 -4.57 24.98
C ILE A 453 -1.72 -4.46 26.41
N GLU A 454 -1.18 -5.25 27.34
CA GLU A 454 -1.58 -5.23 28.76
C GLU A 454 -1.33 -3.87 29.40
N ALA A 455 -0.12 -3.31 29.23
CA ALA A 455 0.23 -1.98 29.72
C ALA A 455 -0.63 -0.85 29.12
N MET A 456 -1.33 -1.14 28.02
CA MET A 456 -2.25 -0.22 27.33
C MET A 456 -3.73 -0.52 27.61
N ASN A 457 -4.03 -1.24 28.69
CA ASN A 457 -5.37 -1.65 29.15
C ASN A 457 -6.06 -2.71 28.28
N GLY A 458 -5.30 -3.52 27.56
CA GLY A 458 -5.80 -4.69 26.83
C GLY A 458 -6.15 -4.46 25.36
N PRO A 459 -6.50 -5.54 24.63
CA PRO A 459 -6.62 -5.50 23.17
C PRO A 459 -7.86 -4.76 22.66
N CYS A 460 -8.87 -4.57 23.52
CA CYS A 460 -10.14 -3.94 23.18
C CYS A 460 -10.33 -2.55 23.84
N ALA A 461 -9.30 -2.02 24.51
CA ALA A 461 -9.35 -0.72 25.17
C ALA A 461 -9.71 0.40 24.19
N LYS A 462 -10.65 1.27 24.56
CA LYS A 462 -10.93 2.47 23.77
C LYS A 462 -9.75 3.42 23.87
N ARG A 463 -9.59 4.29 22.88
CA ARG A 463 -8.51 5.29 22.87
C ARG A 463 -8.57 6.26 24.06
N ALA A 464 -9.76 6.49 24.62
CA ALA A 464 -9.94 7.28 25.82
C ALA A 464 -9.37 6.59 27.07
N ASP A 465 -9.40 5.27 27.09
CA ASP A 465 -9.04 4.45 28.24
C ASP A 465 -7.57 4.01 28.19
N GLN A 466 -6.85 4.30 27.10
CA GLN A 466 -5.43 4.01 26.97
C GLN A 466 -4.59 5.00 27.80
N PRO A 467 -3.66 4.51 28.65
CA PRO A 467 -2.91 5.34 29.58
C PRO A 467 -1.86 6.23 28.91
N ILE A 468 -1.33 5.79 27.76
CA ILE A 468 -0.27 6.49 27.03
C ILE A 468 -0.78 6.93 25.66
N ARG A 469 -0.51 8.18 25.29
CA ARG A 469 -0.91 8.76 24.01
C ARG A 469 0.25 9.47 23.35
N THR A 470 0.14 9.71 22.04
CA THR A 470 1.11 10.56 21.33
C THR A 470 0.94 12.02 21.70
N ALA A 471 2.03 12.70 22.04
CA ALA A 471 2.07 14.15 22.23
C ALA A 471 2.46 14.86 20.93
N LYS A 472 1.73 15.93 20.58
CA LYS A 472 1.96 16.75 19.39
C LYS A 472 2.00 18.22 19.78
N TRP A 473 2.89 19.00 19.18
CA TRP A 473 3.01 20.44 19.43
C TRP A 473 2.68 21.27 18.19
N LEU A 474 2.34 22.54 18.41
CA LEU A 474 2.42 23.61 17.41
C LEU A 474 3.85 24.19 17.48
N GLU A 475 4.43 24.59 16.35
CA GLU A 475 5.76 25.20 16.37
C GLU A 475 5.70 26.56 17.10
N PHE A 476 6.75 26.88 17.85
CA PHE A 476 6.89 28.13 18.57
C PHE A 476 8.21 28.79 18.18
N ASP A 477 8.26 30.10 18.25
CA ASP A 477 9.48 30.88 18.08
C ASP A 477 10.40 30.62 19.29
N HIS A 478 11.65 30.24 19.02
CA HIS A 478 12.60 29.88 20.08
C HIS A 478 13.21 31.09 20.80
N GLU A 479 13.14 32.29 20.21
CA GLU A 479 13.61 33.54 20.80
C GLU A 479 12.50 34.23 21.59
N THR A 480 11.28 34.25 21.07
CA THR A 480 10.15 34.96 21.70
C THR A 480 9.26 34.05 22.56
N GLY A 481 9.32 32.72 22.36
CA GLY A 481 8.44 31.77 23.03
C GLY A 481 6.98 31.81 22.56
N GLU A 482 6.66 32.65 21.57
CA GLU A 482 5.31 32.76 21.02
C GLU A 482 5.00 31.53 20.18
N TYR A 483 3.78 30.99 20.33
CA TYR A 483 3.27 30.05 19.34
C TYR A 483 3.28 30.73 17.98
N LEU A 484 4.00 30.17 17.01
CA LEU A 484 3.86 30.61 15.63
C LEU A 484 2.40 30.35 15.27
N ASP A 485 1.64 31.41 14.99
CA ASP A 485 0.23 31.36 14.60
C ASP A 485 -0.01 30.13 13.73
N SER A 486 -0.81 29.18 14.25
CA SER A 486 -1.05 27.82 13.75
C SER A 486 -0.23 27.46 12.50
N PRO A 487 0.91 26.76 12.59
CA PRO A 487 1.83 26.60 11.46
C PRO A 487 1.05 26.10 10.26
N VAL A 488 0.89 26.97 9.26
CA VAL A 488 0.15 26.62 8.05
C VAL A 488 1.02 25.69 7.21
N ASN A 489 0.39 24.73 6.55
CA ASN A 489 1.09 23.95 5.54
C ASN A 489 1.46 24.86 4.33
N GLN A 490 2.23 24.34 3.38
CA GLN A 490 2.64 25.09 2.17
C GLN A 490 1.49 25.66 1.31
N TYR A 491 0.23 25.34 1.64
CA TYR A 491 -0.99 25.79 0.96
C TYR A 491 -1.84 26.72 1.85
N GLY A 492 -1.34 27.16 3.01
CA GLY A 492 -2.02 28.11 3.89
C GLY A 492 -3.06 27.49 4.84
N GLU A 493 -3.10 26.17 5.01
CA GLU A 493 -4.07 25.51 5.90
C GLU A 493 -3.44 25.12 7.24
N PRO A 494 -4.18 25.19 8.37
CA PRO A 494 -3.68 24.79 9.69
C PRO A 494 -3.07 23.38 9.69
N ALA A 495 -1.83 23.24 10.21
CA ALA A 495 -1.20 21.94 10.40
C ALA A 495 -1.58 21.29 11.73
N LYS A 496 -1.69 19.96 11.74
CA LYS A 496 -2.11 19.16 12.92
C LYS A 496 -1.00 18.96 13.97
N GLY A 497 0.01 19.84 14.00
CA GLY A 497 1.18 19.74 14.85
C GLY A 497 2.13 18.57 14.50
N LYS A 498 3.40 18.69 14.89
CA LYS A 498 4.40 17.62 14.70
C LYS A 498 4.40 16.70 15.93
N LEU A 499 4.57 15.40 15.71
CA LEU A 499 4.78 14.41 16.78
C LEU A 499 6.12 14.70 17.45
N PHE A 500 6.14 14.75 18.78
CA PHE A 500 7.37 14.97 19.53
C PHE A 500 7.63 14.04 20.70
N GLY A 501 6.60 13.32 21.13
CA GLY A 501 6.64 12.68 22.42
C GLY A 501 5.45 11.81 22.72
N LEU A 502 5.39 11.43 23.99
CA LEU A 502 4.29 10.73 24.61
C LEU A 502 3.68 11.61 25.70
N PHE A 503 2.41 11.35 26.00
CA PHE A 503 1.66 11.97 27.08
C PHE A 503 0.96 10.88 27.88
N ALA A 504 1.12 10.91 29.20
CA ALA A 504 0.49 10.00 30.15
C ALA A 504 0.37 10.71 31.50
N GLN A 505 -0.76 10.52 32.21
CA GLN A 505 -0.98 11.07 33.56
C GLN A 505 -0.62 12.56 33.75
N GLY A 506 -0.91 13.41 32.76
CA GLY A 506 -0.61 14.85 32.85
C GLY A 506 0.85 15.23 32.60
N LYS A 507 1.74 14.27 32.33
CA LYS A 507 3.16 14.47 32.04
C LYS A 507 3.47 14.21 30.57
N TYR A 508 4.57 14.79 30.10
CA TYR A 508 5.09 14.62 28.75
C TYR A 508 6.45 13.94 28.77
N TRP A 509 6.66 13.00 27.84
CA TRP A 509 7.96 12.38 27.57
C TRP A 509 8.42 12.79 26.19
N ILE A 510 9.55 13.48 26.10
CA ILE A 510 10.13 13.90 24.83
C ILE A 510 10.86 12.70 24.23
N THR A 511 10.42 12.26 23.05
CA THR A 511 11.02 11.14 22.29
C THR A 511 11.78 11.63 21.06
N ARG A 512 11.69 12.93 20.76
CA ARG A 512 12.29 13.58 19.60
C ARG A 512 12.93 14.90 20.04
N ALA A 513 14.10 14.78 20.66
CA ALA A 513 14.86 15.93 21.17
C ALA A 513 15.55 16.74 20.05
N LEU A 514 15.92 16.07 18.96
CA LEU A 514 16.73 16.67 17.89
C LEU A 514 15.86 17.30 16.80
N ARG A 515 16.27 18.48 16.32
CA ARG A 515 15.63 19.16 15.20
C ARG A 515 16.38 18.83 13.92
N TRP A 516 15.72 18.07 13.05
CA TRP A 516 16.27 17.67 11.77
C TRP A 516 15.87 18.64 10.65
N GLU A 517 16.85 19.21 9.97
CA GLU A 517 16.69 19.96 8.73
C GLU A 517 17.07 19.08 7.54
N ILE A 518 16.20 19.04 6.53
CA ILE A 518 16.44 18.30 5.30
C ILE A 518 16.98 19.28 4.25
N LYS A 519 18.22 19.10 3.80
CA LYS A 519 18.85 19.93 2.78
C LYS A 519 19.44 19.09 1.66
N ARG A 520 19.55 19.68 0.47
CA ARG A 520 20.43 19.15 -0.59
C ARG A 520 21.85 19.60 -0.28
N PRO A 521 22.84 18.70 -0.22
CA PRO A 521 24.22 19.12 -0.10
C PRO A 521 24.57 19.99 -1.31
N LYS A 522 25.14 21.18 -1.06
CA LYS A 522 25.78 21.96 -2.13
C LYS A 522 26.87 21.04 -2.69
N LYS A 523 26.97 20.85 -4.01
CA LYS A 523 28.00 20.00 -4.65
C LYS A 523 29.39 20.34 -4.08
N SER A 524 29.81 19.63 -3.04
CA SER A 524 31.20 19.49 -2.66
C SER A 524 31.70 18.28 -3.42
N LYS A 525 32.93 18.38 -3.93
CA LYS A 525 33.68 17.23 -4.44
C LYS A 525 33.80 16.22 -3.29
N HIS A 526 32.86 15.31 -3.14
CA HIS A 526 33.19 14.03 -2.53
C HIS A 526 33.95 13.25 -3.59
N GLU A 527 35.24 13.59 -3.68
CA GLU A 527 36.25 12.64 -4.14
C GLU A 527 36.04 11.34 -3.36
N ASN A 528 36.02 10.26 -4.14
CA ASN A 528 36.04 8.86 -3.73
C ASN A 528 36.66 8.62 -2.34
N ASN A 529 35.83 8.57 -1.31
CA ASN A 529 36.07 7.67 -0.18
C ASN A 529 35.30 6.38 -0.45
N LEU A 530 35.78 5.65 -1.45
CA LEU A 530 35.41 4.27 -1.80
C LEU A 530 36.13 3.25 -0.87
N GLY A 531 36.35 3.62 0.40
CA GLY A 531 37.08 2.79 1.37
C GLY A 531 36.18 1.91 2.26
N SER A 532 34.89 2.23 2.38
CA SER A 532 33.93 1.42 3.13
C SER A 532 32.69 1.19 2.29
N SER A 533 32.40 -0.09 2.05
CA SER A 533 31.16 -0.51 1.40
C SER A 533 29.98 0.08 2.18
N TRP A 534 28.89 0.40 1.49
CA TRP A 534 27.64 0.78 2.16
C TRP A 534 27.25 -0.22 3.26
N LEU A 535 27.61 -1.50 3.09
CA LEU A 535 27.45 -2.57 4.08
C LEU A 535 28.29 -2.33 5.34
N ASP A 536 29.51 -1.80 5.21
CA ASP A 536 30.41 -1.57 6.34
C ASP A 536 29.95 -0.36 7.17
N ARG A 537 29.46 0.68 6.51
CA ARG A 537 28.82 1.83 7.19
C ARG A 537 27.50 1.44 7.86
N LEU A 538 26.70 0.60 7.22
CA LEU A 538 25.49 0.04 7.82
C LEU A 538 25.84 -0.78 9.07
N LYS A 539 26.80 -1.72 8.98
CA LYS A 539 27.27 -2.55 10.10
C LYS A 539 27.78 -1.72 11.29
N GLN A 540 28.46 -0.60 11.04
CA GLN A 540 28.93 0.30 12.11
C GLN A 540 27.80 1.11 12.76
N LEU A 541 26.79 1.54 11.99
CA LEU A 541 25.61 2.27 12.51
C LEU A 541 24.55 1.35 13.14
N THR A 542 24.58 0.07 12.78
CA THR A 542 23.73 -0.98 13.32
C THR A 542 24.59 -1.91 14.17
N GLN A 543 25.20 -1.45 15.27
CA GLN A 543 25.65 -2.40 16.29
C GLN A 543 24.39 -3.09 16.86
N VAL A 544 23.97 -4.12 16.14
CA VAL A 544 22.76 -4.87 16.41
C VAL A 544 23.08 -5.83 17.54
N ARG A 545 22.31 -5.76 18.62
CA ARG A 545 22.36 -6.80 19.66
C ARG A 545 21.85 -8.10 19.06
N GLU A 546 22.55 -9.21 19.28
CA GLU A 546 22.01 -10.52 18.96
C GLU A 546 20.67 -10.73 19.69
N PRO A 547 19.67 -11.37 19.05
CA PRO A 547 18.42 -11.73 19.72
C PRO A 547 18.77 -12.64 20.90
N THR A 548 18.16 -12.38 22.04
CA THR A 548 18.36 -13.24 23.22
C THR A 548 17.64 -14.57 23.01
N GLU A 549 18.17 -15.64 23.60
CA GLU A 549 17.51 -16.96 23.59
C GLU A 549 16.05 -16.87 24.07
N ALA A 550 15.74 -15.96 24.99
CA ALA A 550 14.37 -15.71 25.44
C ALA A 550 13.45 -15.13 24.36
N GLU A 551 13.96 -14.28 23.46
CA GLU A 551 13.20 -13.72 22.33
C GLU A 551 12.97 -14.77 21.23
N VAL A 552 13.93 -15.67 21.03
CA VAL A 552 13.81 -16.80 20.08
C VAL A 552 12.87 -17.88 20.64
N ALA A 553 12.98 -18.19 21.93
CA ALA A 553 12.12 -19.18 22.60
C ALA A 553 10.68 -18.70 22.84
N ALA A 554 10.42 -17.39 22.77
CA ALA A 554 9.06 -16.84 22.81
C ALA A 554 8.29 -16.99 21.48
N LEU A 555 8.97 -17.43 20.42
CA LEU A 555 8.35 -17.74 19.13
C LEU A 555 7.83 -19.18 19.15
N PRO A 556 6.60 -19.45 18.70
CA PRO A 556 6.12 -20.82 18.49
C PRO A 556 7.08 -21.67 17.64
N ASP A 557 7.26 -22.96 17.95
CA ASP A 557 8.24 -23.85 17.30
C ASP A 557 8.09 -23.92 15.76
N ASP A 558 6.86 -23.73 15.23
CA ASP A 558 6.57 -23.66 13.80
C ASP A 558 7.05 -22.37 13.12
N THR A 559 7.27 -21.30 13.90
CA THR A 559 7.91 -20.05 13.46
C THR A 559 9.42 -20.02 13.71
N ALA A 560 9.94 -20.83 14.64
CA ALA A 560 11.38 -20.92 14.92
C ALA A 560 12.17 -21.40 13.70
N TYR A 561 11.63 -22.36 12.93
CA TYR A 561 12.24 -22.79 11.65
C TYR A 561 12.34 -21.66 10.61
N THR A 562 11.37 -20.74 10.60
CA THR A 562 11.43 -19.53 9.75
C THR A 562 12.41 -18.48 10.25
N TRP A 563 12.76 -18.51 11.54
CA TRP A 563 13.73 -17.59 12.17
C TRP A 563 15.17 -18.10 12.06
N GLU A 564 15.43 -19.41 12.19
CA GLU A 564 16.78 -19.99 12.06
C GLU A 564 17.42 -19.70 10.68
N LYS A 565 16.64 -19.71 9.58
CA LYS A 565 17.16 -19.25 8.27
C LYS A 565 17.25 -17.72 8.13
N LEU A 566 16.52 -16.94 8.94
CA LEU A 566 16.67 -15.48 8.99
C LEU A 566 17.92 -15.07 9.76
N SER A 567 18.46 -15.93 10.64
CA SER A 567 19.76 -15.74 11.28
C SER A 567 20.95 -16.13 10.41
N ASP A 568 20.77 -16.99 9.41
CA ASP A 568 21.84 -17.39 8.47
C ASP A 568 22.25 -16.25 7.50
N GLU A 569 21.38 -15.25 7.30
CA GLU A 569 21.75 -13.95 6.76
C GLU A 569 21.93 -12.96 7.93
N VAL A 570 23.17 -12.61 8.26
CA VAL A 570 23.60 -11.78 9.41
C VAL A 570 22.81 -10.46 9.55
N HIS A 571 21.60 -10.49 10.09
CA HIS A 571 20.79 -9.32 10.41
C HIS A 571 19.89 -9.59 11.65
N PRO A 572 20.42 -9.35 12.87
CA PRO A 572 19.65 -9.46 14.10
C PRO A 572 18.61 -8.31 14.23
N PRO A 573 17.68 -8.32 15.21
CA PRO A 573 16.65 -7.28 15.35
C PRO A 573 17.28 -5.90 15.65
N PRO A 574 17.13 -4.88 14.78
CA PRO A 574 17.76 -3.55 14.89
C PRO A 574 17.35 -2.65 16.07
N TRP A 575 16.59 -3.14 17.05
CA TRP A 575 15.89 -2.28 18.02
C TRP A 575 16.03 -2.83 19.44
N SER A 576 17.11 -2.42 20.09
CA SER A 576 17.20 -2.28 21.54
C SER A 576 17.45 -0.80 21.87
N SER A 577 17.19 -0.39 23.10
CA SER A 577 17.47 0.96 23.63
C SER A 577 18.97 1.29 23.70
N VAL A 578 19.84 0.52 23.04
CA VAL A 578 21.26 0.81 22.96
C VAL A 578 21.46 1.93 21.94
N ASN A 579 21.66 3.10 22.51
CA ASN A 579 21.87 4.42 21.95
C ASN A 579 22.82 4.43 20.73
N ASN A 580 22.29 4.60 19.51
CA ASN A 580 23.09 4.78 18.28
C ASN A 580 23.76 6.17 18.16
N CYS A 581 23.86 6.96 19.24
CA CYS A 581 24.21 8.39 19.16
C CYS A 581 25.16 8.92 20.25
N THR A 582 25.94 8.08 20.94
CA THR A 582 26.99 8.58 21.86
C THR A 582 28.30 7.83 21.66
N PRO A 583 29.46 8.52 21.50
CA PRO A 583 30.76 7.87 21.48
C PRO A 583 31.05 7.21 22.85
N PRO A 584 31.80 6.10 22.90
CA PRO A 584 32.21 5.50 24.15
C PRO A 584 33.11 6.48 24.90
N THR A 585 32.62 7.01 26.03
CA THR A 585 33.48 7.67 27.01
C THR A 585 34.40 6.62 27.60
N ALA A 586 35.70 6.83 27.42
CA ALA A 586 36.74 6.13 28.15
C ALA A 586 36.56 6.39 29.66
N LEU A 587 36.36 5.31 30.42
CA LEU A 587 37.04 5.00 31.69
C LEU A 587 36.65 3.57 32.13
#